data_AF-A0A9J6BSD3-F1
#
_entry.id   AF-A0A9J6BSD3-F1
#
_cell.length_a   1.000
_cell.length_b   1.000
_cell.length_c   1.000
_cell.angle_alpha   90.00
_cell.angle_beta   90.00
_cell.angle_gamma   90.00
#
_symmetry.space_group_name_H-M   'P 1'
#
loop_
_entity.id
_entity.type
_entity.pdbx_description
1 polymer ?
#
loop_
_entity_poly.entity_id
_entity_poly.type
_entity_poly.pdbx_seq_one_letter_code
_entity_poly.pdbx_strand_id
1 'polypeptide(L)'
;MFMNSIIVTISRMLCITLLLISVKIISCSNDCEKHSEVICGFSISRDNFRWFSGLCEFENFNANNKNYYLYVPDRYCRKMIGPINSNKL
;
A
#
# COMPACT_ATOMS: atom_id res chain seq x y z
N MET A 1 6.48 -37.72 38.13
CA MET A 1 6.75 -36.27 38.32
C MET A 1 7.31 -35.58 37.06
N PHE A 2 7.00 -36.05 35.84
CA PHE A 2 7.59 -35.51 34.60
C PHE A 2 6.56 -35.06 33.54
N MET A 3 5.25 -35.26 33.75
CA MET A 3 4.22 -34.92 32.76
C MET A 3 3.77 -33.45 32.81
N ASN A 4 3.99 -32.74 33.92
CA ASN A 4 3.60 -31.33 34.04
C ASN A 4 4.55 -30.36 33.31
N SER A 5 5.78 -30.78 32.99
CA SER A 5 6.76 -29.91 32.32
C SER A 5 6.51 -29.77 30.82
N ILE A 6 5.96 -30.82 30.18
CA ILE A 6 5.72 -30.88 28.74
C ILE A 6 4.49 -30.05 28.34
N ILE A 7 3.42 -30.12 29.15
CA ILE A 7 2.19 -29.36 28.88
C ILE A 7 2.44 -27.85 29.00
N VAL A 8 3.27 -27.43 29.96
CA VAL A 8 3.64 -26.01 30.13
C VAL A 8 4.53 -25.50 28.99
N THR A 9 5.42 -26.34 28.45
CA THR A 9 6.26 -25.96 27.29
C THR A 9 5.47 -25.92 25.98
N ILE A 10 4.55 -26.86 25.75
CA ILE A 10 3.68 -26.87 24.56
C ILE A 10 2.72 -25.66 24.58
N SER A 11 2.11 -25.33 25.73
CA SER A 11 1.27 -24.12 25.85
C SER A 11 2.05 -22.83 25.60
N ARG A 12 3.35 -22.77 25.93
CA ARG A 12 4.20 -21.61 25.63
C ARG A 12 4.67 -21.55 24.17
N MET A 13 4.82 -22.68 23.49
CA MET A 13 5.16 -22.72 22.05
C MET A 13 3.99 -22.33 21.14
N LEU A 14 2.75 -22.66 21.52
CA LEU A 14 1.53 -22.26 20.80
C LEU A 14 1.28 -20.75 20.84
N CYS A 15 1.59 -20.08 21.96
CA CYS A 15 1.43 -18.63 22.06
C CYS A 15 2.46 -17.84 21.22
N ILE A 16 3.68 -18.37 21.03
CA ILE A 16 4.73 -17.68 20.25
C ILE A 16 4.48 -17.80 18.74
N THR A 17 3.94 -18.93 18.28
CA THR A 17 3.63 -19.14 16.86
C THR A 17 2.39 -18.35 16.39
N LEU A 18 1.42 -18.10 17.28
CA LEU A 18 0.26 -17.24 16.99
C LEU A 18 0.61 -15.76 16.87
N LEU A 19 1.60 -15.29 17.64
CA LEU A 19 2.11 -13.92 17.56
C LEU A 19 2.79 -13.61 16.22
N LEU A 20 3.43 -14.59 15.59
CA LEU A 20 4.13 -14.40 14.32
C LEU A 20 3.19 -14.37 13.10
N ILE A 21 2.02 -15.01 13.18
CA ILE A 21 1.01 -14.97 12.10
C ILE A 21 0.23 -13.65 12.12
N SER A 22 0.07 -13.02 13.28
CA SER A 22 -0.53 -11.68 13.39
C SER A 22 0.36 -10.54 12.87
N VAL A 23 1.65 -10.79 12.61
CA VAL A 23 2.58 -9.80 12.01
C VAL A 23 2.68 -9.97 10.48
N LYS A 24 1.69 -10.60 9.83
CA LYS A 24 1.28 -10.12 8.51
C LYS A 24 0.36 -8.91 8.66
N ILE A 25 0.81 -7.94 9.46
CA ILE A 25 0.31 -6.57 9.40
C ILE A 25 0.71 -6.11 8.01
N ILE A 26 -0.30 -5.98 7.15
CA ILE A 26 -0.39 -5.09 5.98
C ILE A 26 0.88 -4.25 5.84
N SER A 27 1.91 -4.87 5.27
CA SER A 27 3.04 -4.12 4.77
C SER A 27 2.58 -3.78 3.37
N CYS A 28 1.92 -2.62 3.23
CA CYS A 28 2.02 -1.91 1.97
C CYS A 28 3.52 -1.69 1.79
N SER A 29 4.15 -2.64 1.12
CA SER A 29 5.59 -2.62 0.86
C SER A 29 5.86 -1.26 0.25
N ASN A 30 6.73 -0.49 0.92
CA ASN A 30 7.13 0.82 0.43
C ASN A 30 7.88 0.72 -0.91
N ASP A 31 8.27 -0.50 -1.30
CA ASP A 31 8.77 -0.85 -2.61
C ASP A 31 7.61 -1.27 -3.52
N CYS A 32 6.92 -0.28 -4.09
CA CYS A 32 6.09 -0.52 -5.27
C CYS A 32 7.04 -0.74 -6.46
N GLU A 33 7.00 -1.92 -7.06
CA GLU A 33 7.67 -2.13 -8.34
C GLU A 33 7.11 -1.15 -9.37
N LYS A 34 8.00 -0.56 -10.20
CA LYS A 34 7.58 0.34 -11.27
C LYS A 34 6.79 -0.45 -12.31
N HIS A 35 5.47 -0.39 -12.21
CA HIS A 35 4.58 -0.95 -13.21
C HIS A 35 4.53 -0.04 -14.45
N SER A 36 4.37 -0.65 -15.62
CA SER A 36 4.21 0.08 -16.89
C SER A 36 2.85 0.80 -17.00
N GLU A 37 1.90 0.45 -16.15
CA GLU A 37 0.59 1.07 -16.09
C GLU A 37 0.67 2.40 -15.34
N VAL A 38 0.07 3.44 -15.92
CA VAL A 38 0.02 4.78 -15.33
C VAL A 38 -1.42 5.10 -14.98
N ILE A 39 -1.63 5.61 -13.78
CA ILE A 39 -2.95 5.98 -13.25
C ILE A 39 -3.03 7.49 -13.12
N CYS A 40 -4.16 8.06 -13.58
CA CYS A 40 -4.51 9.44 -13.31
C CYS A 40 -5.39 9.55 -12.07
N GLY A 41 -4.94 10.33 -11.08
CA GLY A 41 -5.71 10.62 -9.87
C GLY A 41 -6.12 12.09 -9.79
N PHE A 42 -7.30 12.35 -9.21
CA PHE A 42 -7.77 13.69 -8.86
C PHE A 42 -8.06 13.80 -7.36
N SER A 43 -7.51 14.81 -6.70
CA SER A 43 -7.84 15.10 -5.31
C SER A 43 -8.83 16.26 -5.23
N ILE A 44 -10.03 15.98 -4.73
CA ILE A 44 -11.07 17.00 -4.51
C ILE A 44 -10.60 18.02 -3.48
N SER A 45 -9.89 17.59 -2.42
CA SER A 45 -9.47 18.48 -1.33
C SER A 45 -8.35 19.45 -1.72
N ARG A 46 -7.58 19.12 -2.76
CA ARG A 46 -6.47 19.93 -3.27
C ARG A 46 -6.77 20.55 -4.63
N ASP A 47 -7.91 20.21 -5.22
CA ASP A 47 -8.32 20.53 -6.59
C ASP A 47 -7.18 20.34 -7.60
N ASN A 48 -6.52 19.17 -7.55
CA ASN A 48 -5.36 18.90 -8.37
C ASN A 48 -5.35 17.50 -8.97
N PHE A 49 -4.65 17.38 -10.09
CA PHE A 49 -4.43 16.13 -10.81
C PHE A 49 -3.00 15.65 -10.59
N ARG A 50 -2.82 14.33 -10.56
CA ARG A 50 -1.49 13.71 -10.42
C ARG A 50 -1.44 12.37 -11.18
N TRP A 51 -0.27 12.11 -11.77
CA TRP A 51 0.07 10.80 -12.32
C TRP A 51 0.66 9.91 -11.23
N PHE A 52 0.31 8.62 -11.26
CA PHE A 52 0.84 7.57 -10.40
C PHE A 52 1.36 6.40 -11.25
N SER A 53 2.49 5.81 -10.84
CA SER A 53 3.13 4.67 -11.47
C SER A 53 2.46 3.36 -11.04
N GLY A 54 1.20 3.20 -11.42
CA GLY A 54 0.43 1.98 -11.19
C GLY A 54 -0.40 1.99 -9.91
N LEU A 55 -1.15 0.90 -9.72
CA LEU A 55 -2.14 0.79 -8.65
C LEU A 55 -1.49 0.80 -7.26
N CYS A 56 -0.33 0.14 -7.11
CA CYS A 56 0.41 0.11 -5.85
C CYS A 56 0.78 1.51 -5.36
N GLU A 57 1.39 2.35 -6.21
CA GLU A 57 1.77 3.71 -5.79
C GLU A 57 0.53 4.53 -5.44
N PHE A 58 -0.54 4.41 -6.23
CA PHE A 58 -1.80 5.10 -5.98
C PHE A 58 -2.41 4.72 -4.63
N GLU A 59 -2.54 3.43 -4.34
CA GLU A 59 -3.10 2.93 -3.08
C GLU A 59 -2.21 3.27 -1.89
N ASN A 60 -0.89 3.08 -2.03
CA ASN A 60 0.08 3.40 -0.99
C ASN A 60 0.09 4.91 -0.70
N PHE A 61 -0.04 5.75 -1.73
CA PHE A 61 -0.15 7.19 -1.56
C PHE A 61 -1.42 7.55 -0.78
N ASN A 62 -2.58 6.98 -1.16
CA ASN A 62 -3.84 7.22 -0.47
C ASN A 62 -3.86 6.71 0.97
N ALA A 63 -3.18 5.60 1.27
CA ALA A 63 -3.09 5.05 2.62
C ALA A 63 -2.20 5.92 3.55
N ASN A 64 -1.10 6.47 3.04
CA ASN A 64 -0.12 7.21 3.83
C ASN A 64 -0.33 8.72 3.86
N ASN A 65 -1.17 9.27 2.97
CA ASN A 65 -1.41 10.70 2.89
C ASN A 65 -2.83 11.05 3.32
N LYS A 66 -2.97 12.21 3.98
CA LYS A 66 -4.30 12.78 4.30
C LYS A 66 -5.08 13.25 3.06
N ASN A 67 -4.42 13.32 1.90
CA ASN A 67 -5.04 13.76 0.66
C ASN A 67 -5.40 12.50 -0.15
N TYR A 68 -6.70 12.22 -0.23
CA TYR A 68 -7.21 11.10 -1.01
C TYR A 68 -7.37 11.49 -2.48
N TYR A 69 -6.84 10.68 -3.38
CA TYR A 69 -7.01 10.80 -4.81
C TYR A 69 -8.05 9.78 -5.29
N LEU A 70 -8.94 10.22 -6.19
CA LEU A 70 -9.89 9.38 -6.89
C LEU A 70 -9.34 9.00 -8.26
N TYR A 71 -9.59 7.77 -8.68
CA TYR A 71 -9.27 7.34 -10.04
C TYR A 71 -10.12 8.13 -11.05
N VAL A 72 -9.47 8.70 -12.06
CA VAL A 72 -10.16 9.38 -13.17
C VAL A 72 -9.52 9.00 -14.51
N PRO A 73 -10.26 9.08 -15.63
CA PRO A 73 -9.69 8.75 -16.93
C PRO A 73 -8.47 9.62 -17.31
N ASP A 74 -7.45 9.01 -17.90
CA ASP A 74 -6.18 9.66 -18.29
C ASP A 74 -6.33 10.95 -19.10
N ARG A 75 -7.41 11.08 -19.88
CA ARG A 75 -7.72 12.29 -20.66
C ARG A 75 -7.77 13.54 -19.79
N TYR A 76 -8.16 13.42 -18.52
CA TYR A 76 -8.24 14.54 -17.59
C TYR A 76 -6.84 15.01 -17.17
N CYS A 77 -5.95 14.12 -16.73
CA CYS A 77 -4.58 14.50 -16.43
C CYS A 77 -3.86 15.05 -17.66
N ARG A 78 -4.01 14.43 -18.84
CA ARG A 78 -3.41 14.95 -20.08
C ARG A 78 -3.83 16.38 -20.41
N LYS A 79 -5.11 16.71 -20.16
CA LYS A 79 -5.65 18.05 -20.39
C LYS A 79 -5.15 19.07 -19.35
N MET A 80 -5.02 18.66 -18.09
CA MET A 80 -4.78 19.59 -16.96
C MET A 80 -3.31 19.75 -16.59
N ILE A 81 -2.53 18.66 -16.59
CA ILE A 81 -1.11 18.65 -16.18
C ILE A 81 -0.16 18.21 -17.31
N GLY A 82 -0.71 17.91 -18.49
CA GLY A 82 0.06 17.53 -19.68
C GLY A 82 0.37 16.03 -19.77
N PRO A 83 1.17 15.63 -20.77
CA PRO A 83 1.51 14.23 -20.99
C PRO A 83 2.31 13.66 -19.81
N ILE A 84 2.31 12.34 -19.70
CA ILE A 84 3.11 11.59 -18.73
C ILE A 84 4.59 11.96 -18.95
N ASN A 85 5.22 12.49 -17.91
CA ASN A 85 6.62 12.89 -17.97
C ASN A 85 7.45 11.82 -17.27
N SER A 86 8.02 10.89 -18.03
CA SER A 86 8.72 9.70 -17.53
C SER A 86 9.90 10.00 -16.60
N ASN A 87 10.43 11.24 -16.63
CA ASN A 87 11.49 11.69 -15.73
C ASN A 87 11.01 12.16 -14.33
N LYS A 88 9.69 12.26 -14.12
CA LYS A 88 9.08 12.70 -12.85
C LYS A 88 8.18 11.63 -12.18
N LEU A 89 8.20 10.40 -12.70
CA LEU A 89 7.55 9.21 -12.13
C LEU A 89 8.58 8.33 -11.41
#